data_AF-A0A3D0NYX4-F1
#
_entry.id   AF-A0A3D0NYX4-F1
#
_cell.length_a   1.000
_cell.length_b   1.000
_cell.length_c   1.000
_cell.angle_alpha   90.00
_cell.angle_beta   90.00
_cell.angle_gamma   90.00
#
_symmetry.space_group_name_H-M   'P 1'
#
loop_
_entity.id
_entity.type
_entity.pdbx_description
1 polymer ?
#
loop_
_entity_poly.entity_id
_entity_poly.type
_entity_poly.pdbx_seq_one_letter_code
_entity_poly.pdbx_strand_id
1 'polypeptide(L)'
;MLIVDPDIVEANNIPRSNFCFAEVGRYKAQTLAERVTTAWGIETSFSCESFDPEKHFKNSNSDYRSLSIIIGCVDNHMARREMHRALDEFRSYGDQSRAWWIDGGNGKTSGQVLLGSTTKALKPEQYFTGTSICRALPSPSLQHPDLLEPERIEAKSDASCPERVRLGEQGLIVNQRVAIEIAEMLSALLLTRTLKRFAVYFDLESGSTRSAYCAPSAVSGTGMAL
;
A
#
# COMPACT_ATOMS: atom_id res chain seq x y z
N MET A 1 -8.20 -10.69 9.39
CA MET A 1 -7.76 -9.76 8.32
C MET A 1 -8.98 -9.30 7.53
N LEU A 2 -9.09 -8.01 7.18
CA LEU A 2 -10.20 -7.49 6.36
C LEU A 2 -9.69 -7.18 4.94
N ILE A 3 -10.39 -7.68 3.92
CA ILE A 3 -10.14 -7.34 2.50
C ILE A 3 -11.24 -6.39 2.03
N VAL A 4 -10.88 -5.25 1.45
CA VAL A 4 -11.85 -4.24 0.98
C VAL A 4 -11.59 -3.97 -0.49
N ASP A 5 -12.59 -4.26 -1.33
CA ASP A 5 -12.54 -4.03 -2.78
C ASP A 5 -13.98 -3.99 -3.32
N PRO A 6 -14.41 -2.89 -3.95
CA PRO A 6 -15.77 -2.76 -4.48
C PRO A 6 -16.01 -3.54 -5.78
N ASP A 7 -14.95 -3.99 -6.45
CA ASP A 7 -15.05 -4.53 -7.80
C ASP A 7 -15.48 -6.00 -7.83
N ILE A 8 -15.97 -6.38 -9.00
CA ILE A 8 -16.21 -7.77 -9.39
C ILE A 8 -15.04 -8.32 -10.20
N VAL A 9 -14.87 -9.64 -10.17
CA VAL A 9 -13.91 -10.35 -11.00
C VAL A 9 -14.42 -10.35 -12.45
N GLU A 10 -13.61 -9.82 -13.34
CA GLU A 10 -13.82 -9.81 -14.78
C GLU A 10 -12.80 -10.72 -15.48
N ALA A 11 -13.14 -11.21 -16.67
CA ALA A 11 -12.24 -12.06 -17.47
C ALA A 11 -10.87 -11.39 -17.73
N ASN A 12 -10.85 -10.06 -17.86
CA ASN A 12 -9.62 -9.27 -18.08
C ASN A 12 -8.71 -9.19 -16.84
N ASN A 13 -9.18 -9.61 -15.66
CA ASN A 13 -8.35 -9.66 -14.45
C ASN A 13 -7.48 -10.92 -14.40
N ILE A 14 -7.94 -12.06 -14.95
CA ILE A 14 -7.30 -13.38 -14.82
C ILE A 14 -5.82 -13.39 -15.22
N PRO A 15 -5.36 -12.71 -16.30
CA PRO A 15 -3.95 -12.72 -16.65
C PRO A 15 -3.05 -11.98 -15.66
N ARG A 16 -3.57 -11.00 -14.92
CA ARG A 16 -2.79 -10.02 -14.14
C ARG A 16 -3.02 -10.09 -12.64
N SER A 17 -4.16 -10.64 -12.24
CA SER A 17 -4.62 -10.81 -10.87
C SER A 17 -4.88 -12.29 -10.67
N ASN A 18 -4.55 -12.80 -9.49
CA ASN A 18 -4.65 -14.22 -9.17
C ASN A 18 -6.12 -14.66 -8.98
N PHE A 19 -6.91 -14.60 -10.05
CA PHE A 19 -8.29 -15.07 -10.15
C PHE A 19 -8.39 -16.13 -11.26
N CYS A 20 -9.46 -16.92 -11.24
CA CYS A 20 -9.74 -17.92 -12.25
C CYS A 20 -11.12 -17.72 -12.90
N PHE A 21 -11.36 -18.41 -14.02
CA PHE A 21 -12.62 -18.29 -14.77
C PHE A 21 -13.87 -18.63 -13.95
N ALA A 22 -13.76 -19.52 -12.96
CA ALA A 22 -14.88 -19.88 -12.09
C ALA A 22 -15.30 -18.75 -11.13
N GLU A 23 -14.48 -17.72 -10.98
CA GLU A 23 -14.72 -16.59 -10.07
C GLU A 23 -15.32 -15.38 -10.77
N VAL A 24 -15.41 -15.38 -12.12
CA VAL A 24 -15.96 -14.26 -12.90
C VAL A 24 -17.40 -13.95 -12.47
N GLY A 25 -17.68 -12.67 -12.26
CA GLY A 25 -18.98 -12.17 -11.77
C GLY A 25 -19.14 -12.18 -10.25
N ARG A 26 -18.17 -12.70 -9.50
CA ARG A 26 -18.14 -12.62 -8.03
C ARG A 26 -17.39 -11.38 -7.58
N TYR A 27 -17.68 -10.86 -6.38
CA TYR A 27 -16.88 -9.78 -5.79
C TYR A 27 -15.44 -10.23 -5.54
N LYS A 28 -14.46 -9.36 -5.85
CA LYS A 28 -13.03 -9.63 -5.66
C LYS A 28 -12.72 -9.87 -4.19
N ALA A 29 -13.15 -8.96 -3.31
CA ALA A 29 -12.89 -9.05 -1.87
C ALA A 29 -13.43 -10.35 -1.26
N GLN A 30 -14.68 -10.69 -1.55
CA GLN A 30 -15.32 -11.93 -1.10
C GLN A 30 -14.55 -13.16 -1.58
N THR A 31 -14.24 -13.22 -2.88
CA THR A 31 -13.53 -14.34 -3.49
C THR A 31 -12.18 -14.59 -2.83
N LEU A 32 -11.41 -13.53 -2.60
CA LEU A 32 -10.10 -13.63 -1.94
C LEU A 32 -10.22 -14.07 -0.48
N ALA A 33 -11.18 -13.52 0.27
CA ALA A 33 -11.38 -13.86 1.68
C ALA A 33 -11.80 -15.32 1.87
N GLU A 34 -12.77 -15.78 1.08
CA GLU A 34 -13.19 -17.19 1.11
C GLU A 34 -12.02 -18.11 0.76
N ARG A 35 -11.26 -17.79 -0.29
CA ARG A 35 -10.11 -18.59 -0.69
C ARG A 35 -9.04 -18.68 0.40
N VAL A 36 -8.70 -17.55 1.04
CA VAL A 36 -7.71 -17.53 2.11
C VAL A 36 -8.20 -18.31 3.34
N THR A 37 -9.45 -18.11 3.74
CA THR A 37 -10.07 -18.83 4.86
C THR A 37 -10.11 -20.33 4.61
N THR A 38 -10.58 -20.76 3.43
CA THR A 38 -10.70 -22.18 3.09
C THR A 38 -9.34 -22.86 2.95
N ALA A 39 -8.35 -22.19 2.37
CA ALA A 39 -7.05 -22.81 2.12
C ALA A 39 -6.17 -22.93 3.37
N TRP A 40 -6.22 -21.94 4.28
CA TRP A 40 -5.28 -21.85 5.41
C TRP A 40 -5.94 -21.73 6.79
N GLY A 41 -7.28 -21.68 6.87
CA GLY A 41 -8.00 -21.51 8.14
C GLY A 41 -7.77 -20.14 8.80
N ILE A 42 -7.28 -19.16 8.04
CA ILE A 42 -7.01 -17.80 8.54
C ILE A 42 -8.34 -17.06 8.63
N GLU A 43 -8.63 -16.45 9.77
CA GLU A 43 -9.81 -15.61 9.95
C GLU A 43 -9.73 -14.38 9.04
N THR A 44 -10.55 -14.36 8.00
CA THR A 44 -10.67 -13.24 7.07
C THR A 44 -12.11 -12.79 6.92
N SER A 45 -12.30 -11.49 6.82
CA SER A 45 -13.56 -10.84 6.49
C SER A 45 -13.38 -10.03 5.20
N PHE A 46 -14.49 -9.65 4.58
CA PHE A 46 -14.50 -8.86 3.36
C PHE A 46 -15.52 -7.73 3.42
N SER A 47 -15.26 -6.67 2.64
CA SER A 47 -16.20 -5.60 2.33
C SER A 47 -16.16 -5.34 0.82
N CYS A 48 -17.34 -5.36 0.20
CA CYS A 48 -17.52 -5.10 -1.23
C CYS A 48 -17.86 -3.63 -1.51
N GLU A 49 -17.42 -2.73 -0.63
CA GLU A 49 -17.56 -1.28 -0.76
C GLU A 49 -16.18 -0.63 -0.95
N SER A 50 -16.16 0.63 -1.37
CA SER A 50 -14.94 1.43 -1.34
C SER A 50 -14.41 1.57 0.09
N PHE A 51 -13.08 1.66 0.22
CA PHE A 51 -12.46 1.86 1.53
C PHE A 51 -12.89 3.18 2.16
N ASP A 52 -13.65 3.07 3.24
CA ASP A 52 -14.02 4.13 4.17
C ASP A 52 -13.29 3.96 5.53
N PRO A 53 -12.56 4.97 6.02
CA PRO A 53 -11.80 4.89 7.28
C PRO A 53 -12.65 4.65 8.53
N GLU A 54 -13.83 5.28 8.61
CA GLU A 54 -14.73 5.18 9.76
C GLU A 54 -15.31 3.76 9.86
N LYS A 55 -15.71 3.19 8.72
CA LYS A 55 -16.28 1.84 8.66
C LYS A 55 -15.22 0.75 8.83
N HIS A 56 -14.08 0.88 8.16
CA HIS A 56 -13.16 -0.24 7.97
C HIS A 56 -11.91 -0.18 8.86
N PHE A 57 -11.56 0.98 9.41
CA PHE A 57 -10.29 1.14 10.15
C PHE A 57 -10.47 1.55 11.61
N LYS A 58 -11.41 2.46 11.91
CA LYS A 58 -11.64 3.00 13.26
C LYS A 58 -11.77 1.94 14.34
N ASN A 59 -12.61 0.94 14.12
CA ASN A 59 -12.87 -0.10 15.12
C ASN A 59 -11.64 -0.98 15.37
N SER A 60 -10.91 -1.35 14.32
CA SER A 60 -9.66 -2.12 14.43
C SER A 60 -8.58 -1.38 15.22
N ASN A 61 -8.64 -0.04 15.22
CA ASN A 61 -7.68 0.82 15.88
C ASN A 61 -8.17 1.39 17.23
N SER A 62 -9.34 0.96 17.71
CA SER A 62 -9.94 1.44 18.97
C SER A 62 -9.35 0.79 20.22
N ASP A 63 -8.89 -0.45 20.15
CA ASP A 63 -8.16 -1.11 21.24
C ASP A 63 -6.78 -0.47 21.34
N TYR A 64 -6.34 -0.06 22.53
CA TYR A 64 -5.03 0.55 22.74
C TYR A 64 -3.87 -0.47 22.73
N ARG A 65 -4.15 -1.76 22.55
CA ARG A 65 -3.14 -2.82 22.44
C ARG A 65 -2.94 -3.35 21.03
N SER A 66 -3.81 -2.99 20.07
CA SER A 66 -3.72 -3.48 18.70
C SER A 66 -2.63 -2.77 17.88
N LEU A 67 -2.13 -3.44 16.85
CA LEU A 67 -1.35 -2.84 15.77
C LEU A 67 -2.19 -2.96 14.50
N SER A 68 -2.46 -1.84 13.86
CA SER A 68 -3.25 -1.76 12.63
C SER A 68 -2.34 -1.43 11.45
N ILE A 69 -2.39 -2.24 10.40
CA ILE A 69 -1.60 -2.02 9.18
C ILE A 69 -2.55 -1.98 7.98
N ILE A 70 -2.55 -0.86 7.28
CA ILE A 70 -3.25 -0.69 6.00
C ILE A 70 -2.28 -1.12 4.89
N ILE A 71 -2.71 -2.08 4.07
CA ILE A 71 -1.98 -2.51 2.88
C ILE A 71 -2.72 -1.97 1.66
N GLY A 72 -2.21 -0.89 1.08
CA GLY A 72 -2.75 -0.24 -0.10
C GLY A 72 -2.23 -0.90 -1.38
N CYS A 73 -3.11 -1.60 -2.08
CA CYS A 73 -2.86 -2.15 -3.43
C CYS A 73 -3.85 -1.54 -4.44
N VAL A 74 -4.06 -0.23 -4.34
CA VAL A 74 -5.07 0.52 -5.09
C VAL A 74 -4.45 1.25 -6.27
N ASP A 75 -5.25 1.50 -7.30
CA ASP A 75 -4.82 2.14 -8.54
C ASP A 75 -5.12 3.65 -8.61
N ASN A 76 -5.94 4.17 -7.69
CA ASN A 76 -6.44 5.54 -7.77
C ASN A 76 -6.09 6.37 -6.53
N HIS A 77 -5.89 7.67 -6.77
CA HIS A 77 -5.53 8.64 -5.75
C HIS A 77 -6.63 8.86 -4.70
N MET A 78 -7.91 8.66 -5.06
CA MET A 78 -9.03 8.82 -4.13
C MET A 78 -8.98 7.79 -3.00
N ALA A 79 -8.72 6.53 -3.32
CA ALA A 79 -8.52 5.49 -2.31
C ALA A 79 -7.27 5.78 -1.46
N ARG A 80 -6.19 6.30 -2.07
CA ARG A 80 -4.99 6.74 -1.31
C ARG A 80 -5.27 7.91 -0.37
N ARG A 81 -6.18 8.84 -0.73
CA ARG A 81 -6.64 9.92 0.16
C ARG A 81 -7.38 9.37 1.38
N GLU A 82 -8.24 8.37 1.20
CA GLU A 82 -8.91 7.73 2.33
C GLU A 82 -7.91 6.96 3.23
N MET A 83 -6.88 6.31 2.68
CA MET A 83 -5.82 5.69 3.48
C MET A 83 -4.99 6.73 4.25
N HIS A 84 -4.67 7.86 3.63
CA HIS A 84 -4.03 8.99 4.32
C HIS A 84 -4.91 9.50 5.47
N ARG A 85 -6.20 9.71 5.22
CA ARG A 85 -7.18 10.14 6.21
C ARG A 85 -7.28 9.16 7.37
N ALA A 86 -7.31 7.86 7.10
CA ALA A 86 -7.32 6.82 8.12
C ALA A 86 -6.09 6.91 9.05
N LEU A 87 -4.91 7.15 8.47
CA LEU A 87 -3.67 7.29 9.22
C LEU A 87 -3.63 8.61 10.04
N ASP A 88 -4.20 9.70 9.54
CA ASP A 88 -4.21 11.00 10.21
C ASP A 88 -5.22 11.08 11.37
N GLU A 89 -6.46 10.64 11.11
CA GLU A 89 -7.60 10.73 12.05
C GLU A 89 -7.51 9.67 13.16
N PHE A 90 -7.09 8.46 12.82
CA PHE A 90 -6.99 7.34 13.76
C PHE A 90 -5.55 7.06 14.16
N ARG A 91 -4.70 8.08 14.24
CA ARG A 91 -3.38 7.90 14.87
C ARG A 91 -3.53 7.53 16.34
N SER A 92 -2.66 6.66 16.82
CA SER A 92 -2.61 6.35 18.25
C SER A 92 -2.04 7.52 19.07
N TYR A 93 -2.58 7.71 20.27
CA TYR A 93 -1.99 8.60 21.26
C TYR A 93 -0.76 7.92 21.90
N GLY A 94 0.42 8.54 21.80
CA GLY A 94 1.67 8.05 22.41
C GLY A 94 2.89 8.19 21.50
N ASP A 95 4.05 7.77 22.01
CA ASP A 95 5.37 7.88 21.34
C ASP A 95 5.59 6.85 20.21
N GLN A 96 4.77 5.80 20.12
CA GLN A 96 4.91 4.72 19.13
C GLN A 96 3.71 4.71 18.20
N SER A 97 3.96 4.70 16.88
CA SER A 97 2.90 4.52 15.89
C SER A 97 2.33 3.11 15.95
N ARG A 98 1.01 3.00 16.13
CA ARG A 98 0.30 1.71 16.06
C ARG A 98 -0.67 1.61 14.87
N ALA A 99 -0.70 2.66 14.06
CA ALA A 99 -1.28 2.64 12.72
C ALA A 99 -0.13 2.80 11.71
N TRP A 100 -0.06 1.90 10.74
CA TRP A 100 0.92 1.89 9.68
C TRP A 100 0.22 1.77 8.33
N TRP A 101 0.82 2.34 7.30
CA TRP A 101 0.37 2.24 5.93
C TRP A 101 1.54 1.79 5.07
N ILE A 102 1.35 0.67 4.37
CA ILE A 102 2.20 0.24 3.27
C ILE A 102 1.44 0.44 1.95
N ASP A 103 1.99 1.23 1.04
CA ASP A 103 1.44 1.46 -0.30
C ASP A 103 2.28 0.72 -1.34
N GLY A 104 1.63 -0.09 -2.16
CA GLY A 104 2.20 -0.73 -3.34
C GLY A 104 1.68 -0.08 -4.60
N GLY A 105 2.56 0.55 -5.36
CA GLY A 105 2.28 1.12 -6.68
C GLY A 105 3.06 0.41 -7.76
N ASN A 106 2.50 0.34 -8.96
CA ASN A 106 3.22 -0.15 -10.13
C ASN A 106 2.74 0.54 -11.41
N GLY A 107 3.69 0.74 -12.32
CA GLY A 107 3.44 1.01 -13.73
C GLY A 107 3.65 -0.25 -14.56
N LYS A 108 4.08 -0.07 -15.81
CA LYS A 108 4.25 -1.19 -16.75
C LYS A 108 5.32 -2.19 -16.32
N THR A 109 6.53 -1.71 -16.05
CA THR A 109 7.70 -2.52 -15.70
C THR A 109 8.32 -2.09 -14.37
N SER A 110 7.89 -0.97 -13.81
CA SER A 110 8.42 -0.39 -12.59
C SER A 110 7.38 -0.36 -11.49
N GLY A 111 7.84 -0.18 -10.26
CA GLY A 111 6.96 -0.01 -9.12
C GLY A 111 7.68 0.44 -7.87
N GLN A 112 6.87 0.69 -6.85
CA GLN A 112 7.32 1.19 -5.56
C GLN A 112 6.53 0.53 -4.43
N VAL A 113 7.21 0.35 -3.30
CA VAL A 113 6.60 -0.03 -2.03
C VAL A 113 7.07 0.94 -0.97
N LEU A 114 6.12 1.63 -0.34
CA LEU A 114 6.36 2.69 0.63
C LEU A 114 5.69 2.32 1.94
N LEU A 115 6.42 2.37 3.05
CA LEU A 115 5.94 2.09 4.38
C LEU A 115 6.11 3.33 5.26
N GLY A 116 5.05 3.69 5.98
CA GLY A 116 5.08 4.81 6.91
C GLY A 116 3.96 4.79 7.93
N SER A 117 4.03 5.72 8.88
CA SER A 117 3.21 5.71 10.08
C SER A 117 2.84 7.09 10.63
N THR A 118 3.33 8.17 10.02
CA THR A 118 2.95 9.55 10.35
C THR A 118 2.67 10.37 9.10
N THR A 119 1.54 11.07 9.10
CA THR A 119 1.13 12.07 8.10
C THR A 119 1.72 13.46 8.38
N LYS A 120 2.33 13.65 9.56
CA LYS A 120 3.00 14.91 9.93
C LYS A 120 4.47 14.86 9.56
N ALA A 121 4.95 15.92 8.93
CA ALA A 121 6.37 16.18 8.78
C ALA A 121 6.97 16.43 10.16
N LEU A 122 7.86 15.54 10.59
CA LEU A 122 8.56 15.66 11.87
C LEU A 122 10.00 16.13 11.63
N LYS A 123 10.61 16.72 12.66
CA LYS A 123 12.06 16.96 12.64
C LYS A 123 12.81 15.62 12.73
N PRO A 124 14.04 15.54 12.20
CA PRO A 124 14.80 14.28 12.16
C PRO A 124 14.91 13.59 13.52
N GLU A 125 15.09 14.37 14.58
CA GLU A 125 15.26 13.87 15.95
C GLU A 125 13.97 13.24 16.50
N GLN A 126 12.81 13.69 16.02
CA GLN A 126 11.52 13.23 16.49
C GLN A 126 11.18 11.83 15.95
N TYR A 127 11.73 11.43 14.80
CA TYR A 127 11.65 10.06 14.30
C TYR A 127 12.44 9.06 15.16
N PHE A 128 13.41 9.53 15.95
CA PHE A 128 14.31 8.74 16.79
C PHE A 128 14.21 9.14 18.27
N THR A 129 13.06 9.67 18.71
CA THR A 129 12.90 10.26 20.04
C THR A 129 13.41 9.32 21.15
N GLY A 130 14.51 9.69 21.82
CA GLY A 130 15.07 9.00 22.98
C GLY A 130 15.79 7.67 22.73
N THR A 131 15.96 7.21 21.47
CA THR A 131 16.65 5.94 21.13
C THR A 131 17.20 5.96 19.70
N SER A 132 18.18 5.11 19.36
CA SER A 132 18.59 4.88 17.96
C SER A 132 17.55 4.13 17.12
N ILE A 133 16.40 3.77 17.70
CA ILE A 133 15.31 3.06 17.04
C ILE A 133 14.35 4.08 16.42
N CYS A 134 14.06 3.89 15.13
CA CYS A 134 13.08 4.68 14.39
C CYS A 134 11.67 4.34 14.88
N ARG A 135 10.97 5.29 15.51
CA ARG A 135 9.64 5.08 16.13
C ARG A 135 8.46 5.43 15.22
N ALA A 136 8.71 6.25 14.21
CA ALA A 136 7.75 6.63 13.20
C ALA A 136 8.46 6.73 11.85
N LEU A 137 7.70 6.61 10.77
CA LEU A 137 8.20 6.80 9.41
C LEU A 137 7.25 7.71 8.63
N PRO A 138 7.75 8.57 7.73
CA PRO A 138 6.90 9.43 6.92
C PRO A 138 5.94 8.55 6.12
N SER A 139 4.64 8.86 6.15
CA SER A 139 3.64 8.09 5.41
C SER A 139 3.94 8.09 3.91
N PRO A 140 3.44 7.11 3.14
CA PRO A 140 3.54 7.12 1.68
C PRO A 140 3.18 8.48 1.05
N SER A 141 2.16 9.16 1.55
CA SER A 141 1.76 10.51 1.10
C SER A 141 2.75 11.63 1.43
N LEU A 142 3.60 11.49 2.45
CA LEU A 142 4.70 12.43 2.69
C LEU A 142 5.89 12.12 1.79
N GLN A 143 6.18 10.83 1.59
CA GLN A 143 7.25 10.38 0.72
C GLN A 143 7.00 10.76 -0.75
N HIS A 144 5.75 10.63 -1.21
CA HIS A 144 5.27 10.95 -2.56
C HIS A 144 3.89 11.62 -2.48
N PRO A 145 3.83 12.96 -2.39
CA PRO A 145 2.56 13.70 -2.31
C PRO A 145 1.68 13.56 -3.55
N ASP A 146 2.29 13.33 -4.70
CA ASP A 146 1.62 13.08 -5.99
C ASP A 146 0.71 11.86 -5.97
N LEU A 147 0.92 10.90 -5.05
CA LEU A 147 0.01 9.76 -4.83
C LEU A 147 -1.41 10.18 -4.47
N LEU A 148 -1.58 11.38 -3.90
CA LEU A 148 -2.88 11.93 -3.52
C LEU A 148 -3.50 12.77 -4.63
N GLU A 149 -2.80 12.99 -5.74
CA GLU A 149 -3.28 13.79 -6.85
C GLU A 149 -3.69 12.92 -8.03
N PRO A 150 -4.66 13.39 -8.86
CA PRO A 150 -4.95 12.73 -10.12
C PRO A 150 -3.69 12.62 -10.98
N GLU A 151 -3.50 11.46 -11.61
CA GLU A 151 -2.40 11.29 -12.56
C GLU A 151 -2.55 12.32 -13.68
N ARG A 152 -1.47 13.05 -13.97
CA ARG A 152 -1.48 14.04 -15.05
C ARG A 152 -1.55 13.27 -16.37
N ILE A 153 -2.74 13.18 -16.94
CA ILE A 153 -2.92 12.64 -18.28
C ILE A 153 -2.23 13.62 -19.23
N GLU A 154 -1.00 13.32 -19.63
CA GLU A 154 -0.43 13.94 -20.83
C GLU A 154 -1.40 13.62 -21.97
N ALA A 155 -1.99 14.65 -22.58
CA ALA A 155 -2.89 14.51 -23.71
C ALA A 155 -2.14 13.85 -24.89
N LYS A 156 -2.10 12.52 -24.92
CA LYS A 156 -1.59 11.73 -26.02
C LYS A 156 -2.72 10.82 -26.52
N SER A 157 -3.33 11.30 -27.60
CA SER A 157 -4.19 10.64 -28.58
C SER A 157 -5.51 10.01 -28.09
N ASP A 158 -6.57 10.25 -28.89
CA ASP A 158 -7.93 9.73 -28.81
C ASP A 158 -8.03 8.20 -28.91
N ALA A 159 -7.41 7.47 -27.99
CA ALA A 159 -7.64 6.03 -27.84
C ALA A 159 -8.75 5.81 -26.82
N SER A 160 -9.83 5.15 -27.26
CA SER A 160 -10.95 4.80 -26.37
C SER A 160 -10.49 3.85 -25.26
N CYS A 161 -11.08 4.00 -24.07
CA CYS A 161 -10.74 3.32 -22.81
C CYS A 161 -10.39 1.81 -22.91
N PRO A 162 -11.02 0.98 -23.77
CA PRO A 162 -10.66 -0.43 -23.93
C PRO A 162 -9.29 -0.70 -24.60
N GLU A 163 -8.78 0.25 -25.39
CA GLU A 163 -7.57 0.09 -26.19
C GLU A 163 -6.28 0.34 -25.39
N ARG A 164 -6.37 1.21 -24.37
CA ARG A 164 -5.31 1.46 -23.39
C ARG A 164 -5.03 0.24 -22.50
N VAL A 165 -6.10 -0.44 -22.06
CA VAL A 165 -6.02 -1.71 -21.33
C VAL A 165 -5.35 -2.82 -22.17
N ARG A 166 -5.53 -2.77 -23.49
CA ARG A 166 -5.01 -3.76 -24.45
C ARG A 166 -3.54 -3.53 -24.84
N LEU A 167 -2.98 -2.34 -24.57
CA LEU A 167 -1.58 -1.96 -24.88
C LEU A 167 -0.57 -2.26 -23.74
N GLY A 168 -1.02 -2.90 -22.65
CA GLY A 168 -0.16 -3.41 -21.59
C GLY A 168 0.33 -2.33 -20.64
N GLU A 169 -0.58 -1.80 -19.81
CA GLU A 169 -0.27 -0.79 -18.79
C GLU A 169 0.43 -1.38 -17.54
N GLN A 170 0.35 -2.69 -17.30
CA GLN A 170 1.04 -3.39 -16.21
C GLN A 170 1.55 -4.75 -16.68
N GLY A 171 2.84 -5.05 -16.46
CA GLY A 171 3.45 -6.33 -16.80
C GLY A 171 2.94 -7.47 -15.90
N LEU A 172 2.87 -8.69 -16.43
CA LEU A 172 2.34 -9.86 -15.71
C LEU A 172 3.02 -10.12 -14.35
N ILE A 173 4.29 -9.75 -14.23
CA ILE A 173 5.15 -10.03 -13.07
C ILE A 173 5.26 -8.84 -12.11
N VAL A 174 4.91 -7.62 -12.54
CA VAL A 174 5.14 -6.41 -11.72
C VAL A 174 4.33 -6.45 -10.42
N ASN A 175 3.08 -6.90 -10.48
CA ASN A 175 2.22 -7.09 -9.31
C ASN A 175 2.81 -8.11 -8.32
N GLN A 176 3.41 -9.19 -8.83
CA GLN A 176 4.06 -10.19 -7.99
C GLN A 176 5.30 -9.61 -7.31
N ARG A 177 6.09 -8.79 -8.03
CA ARG A 177 7.26 -8.12 -7.45
C ARG A 177 6.86 -7.16 -6.33
N VAL A 178 5.81 -6.36 -6.52
CA VAL A 178 5.25 -5.48 -5.47
C VAL A 178 4.80 -6.31 -4.27
N ALA A 179 4.04 -7.38 -4.48
CA ALA A 179 3.55 -8.25 -3.41
C ALA A 179 4.70 -8.89 -2.60
N ILE A 180 5.78 -9.29 -3.27
CA ILE A 180 6.99 -9.83 -2.61
C ILE A 180 7.66 -8.77 -1.74
N GLU A 181 7.82 -7.54 -2.23
CA GLU A 181 8.42 -6.45 -1.45
C GLU A 181 7.54 -6.08 -0.24
N ILE A 182 6.22 -6.05 -0.39
CA ILE A 182 5.28 -5.86 0.73
C ILE A 182 5.45 -6.98 1.77
N ALA A 183 5.46 -8.24 1.33
CA ALA A 183 5.59 -9.38 2.23
C ALA A 183 6.94 -9.39 2.97
N GLU A 184 8.03 -9.02 2.31
CA GLU A 184 9.34 -8.90 2.96
C GLU A 184 9.36 -7.77 4.00
N MET A 185 8.81 -6.59 3.68
CA MET A 185 8.74 -5.50 4.63
C MET A 185 7.88 -5.85 5.86
N LEU A 186 6.75 -6.53 5.65
CA LEU A 186 5.90 -7.02 6.74
C LEU A 186 6.62 -8.06 7.60
N SER A 187 7.36 -8.99 6.99
CA SER A 187 8.19 -9.96 7.72
C SER A 187 9.30 -9.28 8.52
N ALA A 188 9.96 -8.28 7.93
CA ALA A 188 10.99 -7.48 8.58
C ALA A 188 10.43 -6.68 9.76
N LEU A 189 9.23 -6.12 9.61
CA LEU A 189 8.54 -5.33 10.64
C LEU A 189 8.00 -6.22 11.78
N LEU A 190 7.25 -7.27 11.45
CA LEU A 190 6.44 -8.03 12.42
C LEU A 190 7.15 -9.25 12.99
N LEU A 191 7.86 -10.00 12.15
CA LEU A 191 8.37 -11.33 12.53
C LEU A 191 9.80 -11.24 13.04
N THR A 192 10.69 -10.62 12.25
CA THR A 192 12.12 -10.57 12.58
C THR A 192 12.49 -9.31 13.36
N ARG A 193 11.68 -8.25 13.30
CA ARG A 193 11.95 -6.94 13.91
C ARG A 193 13.27 -6.33 13.43
N THR A 194 13.57 -6.52 12.16
CA THR A 194 14.80 -6.05 11.50
C THR A 194 14.53 -5.08 10.33
N LEU A 195 13.39 -4.38 10.36
CA LEU A 195 13.04 -3.41 9.31
C LEU A 195 14.13 -2.34 9.13
N LYS A 196 14.86 -2.44 8.01
CA LYS A 196 15.95 -1.52 7.64
C LYS A 196 15.57 -0.50 6.58
N ARG A 197 14.59 -0.82 5.74
CA ARG A 197 14.16 0.02 4.62
C ARG A 197 12.66 0.31 4.73
N PHE A 198 12.29 1.53 4.42
CA PHE A 198 10.90 2.00 4.46
C PHE A 198 10.37 2.39 3.08
N ALA A 199 11.23 2.46 2.08
CA ALA A 199 10.83 2.63 0.69
C ALA A 199 11.68 1.74 -0.21
N VAL A 200 11.07 1.17 -1.23
CA VAL A 200 11.73 0.44 -2.32
C VAL A 200 11.15 0.93 -3.63
N TYR A 201 12.03 1.15 -4.61
CA TYR A 201 11.70 1.48 -5.99
C TYR A 201 12.44 0.47 -6.87
N PHE A 202 11.78 -0.04 -7.89
CA PHE A 202 12.39 -0.97 -8.81
C PHE A 202 11.90 -0.74 -10.24
N ASP A 203 12.72 -1.18 -11.19
CA ASP A 203 12.35 -1.25 -12.59
C ASP A 203 12.85 -2.58 -13.16
N LEU A 204 11.90 -3.39 -13.66
CA LEU A 204 12.16 -4.74 -14.16
C LEU A 204 12.86 -4.73 -15.52
N GLU A 205 12.73 -3.66 -16.30
CA GLU A 205 13.37 -3.55 -17.62
C GLU A 205 14.88 -3.33 -17.49
N SER A 206 15.29 -2.39 -16.64
CA SER A 206 16.69 -2.12 -16.30
C SER A 206 17.26 -3.11 -15.27
N GLY A 207 16.42 -3.82 -14.53
CA GLY A 207 16.81 -4.66 -13.40
C GLY A 207 17.24 -3.86 -12.17
N SER A 208 16.97 -2.55 -12.14
CA SER A 208 17.40 -1.69 -11.04
C SER A 208 16.50 -1.81 -9.81
N THR A 209 17.08 -1.63 -8.63
CA THR A 209 16.35 -1.52 -7.36
C THR A 209 17.07 -0.52 -6.46
N ARG A 210 16.31 0.39 -5.86
CA ARG A 210 16.80 1.41 -4.92
C ARG A 210 15.92 1.39 -3.67
N SER A 211 16.51 1.70 -2.52
CA SER A 211 15.76 1.78 -1.25
C SER A 211 16.08 3.03 -0.47
N ALA A 212 15.11 3.50 0.32
CA ALA A 212 15.32 4.44 1.41
C ALA A 212 15.37 3.67 2.74
N TYR A 213 16.35 4.00 3.58
CA TYR A 213 16.66 3.27 4.80
C TYR A 213 16.14 4.01 6.04
N CYS A 214 15.82 3.28 7.10
CA CYS A 214 15.38 3.81 8.40
C CYS A 214 16.56 4.52 9.13
N ALA A 215 17.06 5.59 8.53
CA ALA A 215 18.20 6.37 8.99
C ALA A 215 17.84 7.87 8.96
N PRO A 216 18.39 8.70 9.87
CA PRO A 216 18.02 10.11 9.97
C PRO A 216 18.12 10.89 8.65
N SER A 217 19.20 10.69 7.89
CA SER A 217 19.42 11.38 6.61
C SER A 217 18.35 11.07 5.56
N ALA A 218 17.89 9.82 5.49
CA ALA A 218 16.90 9.38 4.51
C ALA A 218 15.48 9.84 4.88
N VAL A 219 15.14 9.81 6.17
CA VAL A 219 13.83 10.23 6.68
C VAL A 219 13.66 11.77 6.63
N SER A 220 14.75 12.51 6.72
CA SER A 220 14.73 13.98 6.59
C SER A 220 14.52 14.45 5.13
N GLY A 221 14.97 13.65 4.16
CA GLY A 221 14.90 13.99 2.74
C GLY A 221 13.51 13.84 2.12
N THR A 222 12.63 13.06 2.75
CA THR A 222 11.26 12.75 2.30
C THR A 222 10.25 13.89 2.45
N GLY A 223 10.72 15.13 2.43
CA GLY A 223 9.89 16.35 2.36
C GLY A 223 10.60 17.54 1.70
N MET A 224 11.76 17.32 1.05
CA MET A 224 12.61 18.39 0.49
C MET A 224 13.08 18.17 -0.95
N ALA A 225 12.44 17.30 -1.74
CA ALA A 225 12.68 17.21 -3.19
C ALA A 225 11.38 16.72 -3.84
N LEU A 226 10.73 17.40 -4.79
CA LEU A 226 11.16 18.41 -5.78
C LEU A 226 10.39 19.73 -5.66
#